data_AF-A0A535QAZ5-F1
#
_entry.id   AF-A0A535QAZ5-F1
#
_cell.length_a   1.000
_cell.length_b   1.000
_cell.length_c   1.000
_cell.angle_alpha   90.00
_cell.angle_beta   90.00
_cell.angle_gamma   90.00
#
_symmetry.space_group_name_H-M   'P 1'
#
loop_
_entity.id
_entity.type
_entity.pdbx_description
1 polymer ?
#
loop_
_entity_poly.entity_id
_entity_poly.type
_entity_poly.pdbx_seq_one_letter_code
_entity_poly.pdbx_strand_id
1 'polypeptide(L)'
;MNAVILKSAKGLILASGLIAASSVLGYAQDVTVALGAQASTPLSSMYAGAPSGITTLGGHSFDLSSGNLIALTNGQSVALAGSWVNATSAYLLLNSANTYLWYDGTVVGNVTVTFSDGTTQSTDLTVGSNLREWRIGAGFTDNTITDPAAAQVWSGTALDGAAATIDMLTITLPGTKTATSIAVNDTNGFGALVINLAGLTIDPQNPQPTPQPQPQCTRPGNSCSTPAADNSQAWKFQPSVPGAAAPTNPHPNANSSNHGHKSQ
;
A
#
# COMPACT_ATOMS: atom_id res chain seq x y z
N MET A 1 -38.43 -40.22 -18.26
CA MET A 1 -37.18 -40.15 -17.47
C MET A 1 -36.68 -38.72 -17.59
N ASN A 2 -36.85 -37.88 -16.56
CA ASN A 2 -36.35 -36.51 -16.57
C ASN A 2 -35.21 -36.41 -15.55
N ALA A 3 -34.00 -36.14 -16.03
CA ALA A 3 -32.85 -35.83 -15.19
C ALA A 3 -32.89 -34.35 -14.80
N VAL A 4 -32.87 -34.07 -13.50
CA VAL A 4 -32.66 -32.72 -12.97
C VAL A 4 -31.16 -32.54 -12.77
N ILE A 5 -30.55 -31.68 -13.58
CA ILE A 5 -29.15 -31.24 -13.40
C ILE A 5 -29.12 -30.19 -12.30
N LEU A 6 -28.63 -30.56 -11.12
CA LEU A 6 -28.33 -29.62 -10.04
C LEU A 6 -26.97 -28.96 -10.33
N LYS A 7 -26.97 -27.72 -10.84
CA LYS A 7 -25.77 -26.87 -10.83
C LYS A 7 -25.56 -26.34 -9.41
N SER A 8 -24.40 -26.66 -8.82
CA SER A 8 -23.91 -26.05 -7.57
C SER A 8 -23.69 -24.55 -7.77
N ALA A 9 -24.52 -23.70 -7.17
CA ALA A 9 -24.26 -22.27 -7.08
C ALA A 9 -23.11 -22.03 -6.08
N LYS A 10 -21.89 -21.84 -6.59
CA LYS A 10 -20.77 -21.34 -5.79
C LYS A 10 -21.02 -19.85 -5.54
N GLY A 11 -21.27 -19.49 -4.28
CA GLY A 11 -21.68 -18.13 -3.89
C GLY A 11 -20.54 -17.13 -3.98
N LEU A 12 -20.79 -16.00 -4.66
CA LEU A 12 -19.97 -14.80 -4.61
C LEU A 12 -20.42 -13.96 -3.42
N ILE A 13 -19.53 -13.69 -2.46
CA ILE A 13 -19.81 -12.82 -1.32
C ILE A 13 -19.19 -11.44 -1.60
N LEU A 14 -20.04 -10.44 -1.78
CA LEU A 14 -19.65 -9.03 -1.97
C LEU A 14 -19.72 -8.31 -0.62
N ALA A 15 -18.61 -7.70 -0.17
CA ALA A 15 -18.62 -6.78 0.97
C ALA A 15 -18.30 -5.36 0.49
N SER A 16 -19.16 -4.41 0.83
CA SER A 16 -18.99 -2.98 0.54
C SER A 16 -18.75 -2.23 1.84
N GLY A 17 -17.56 -1.64 2.01
CA GLY A 17 -17.24 -0.75 3.12
C GLY A 17 -17.14 0.70 2.65
N LEU A 18 -17.87 1.61 3.29
CA LEU A 18 -17.72 3.05 3.08
C LEU A 18 -16.55 3.56 3.94
N ILE A 19 -15.45 3.98 3.31
CA ILE A 19 -14.30 4.56 4.02
C ILE A 19 -14.42 6.08 4.02
N ALA A 20 -14.54 6.70 5.21
CA ALA A 20 -14.41 8.14 5.38
C ALA A 20 -12.92 8.49 5.53
N ALA A 21 -12.30 9.00 4.47
CA ALA A 21 -10.91 9.45 4.50
C ALA A 21 -10.80 10.79 5.25
N SER A 22 -10.07 10.83 6.37
CA SER A 22 -9.62 12.06 7.00
C SER A 22 -8.22 12.39 6.50
N SER A 23 -8.06 13.54 5.85
CA SER A 23 -6.80 13.97 5.26
C SER A 23 -5.85 14.56 6.31
N VAL A 24 -4.73 13.89 6.54
CA VAL A 24 -3.53 14.51 7.12
C VAL A 24 -2.44 14.43 6.06
N LEU A 25 -1.88 15.59 5.70
CA LEU A 25 -0.80 15.70 4.73
C LEU A 25 0.50 15.11 5.31
N GLY A 26 1.06 14.10 4.62
CA GLY A 26 2.47 13.72 4.76
C GLY A 26 2.70 12.24 5.01
N TYR A 27 3.47 11.61 4.12
CA TYR A 27 3.90 10.20 4.05
C TYR A 27 2.88 9.24 3.45
N ALA A 28 3.40 8.22 2.74
CA ALA A 28 2.61 7.18 2.07
C ALA A 28 1.57 6.64 3.06
N GLN A 29 0.30 6.91 2.78
CA GLN A 29 -0.75 6.54 3.71
C GLN A 29 -1.26 5.17 3.30
N ASP A 30 -0.71 4.13 3.93
CA ASP A 30 -1.28 2.78 3.88
C ASP A 30 -2.79 2.87 4.18
N VAL A 31 -3.61 2.43 3.23
CA VAL A 31 -5.05 2.29 3.40
C VAL A 31 -5.34 0.84 3.78
N THR A 32 -5.54 0.59 5.07
CA THR A 32 -5.95 -0.72 5.57
C THR A 32 -7.35 -1.07 5.08
N VAL A 33 -7.56 -2.32 4.66
CA VAL A 33 -8.86 -2.81 4.19
C VAL A 33 -9.43 -3.78 5.22
N ALA A 34 -10.59 -3.43 5.76
CA ALA A 34 -11.32 -4.31 6.68
C ALA A 34 -11.81 -5.57 5.95
N LEU A 35 -11.48 -6.75 6.48
CA LEU A 35 -11.92 -8.03 5.92
C LEU A 35 -13.41 -8.33 6.16
N GLY A 36 -14.07 -7.56 7.03
CA GLY A 36 -15.52 -7.65 7.26
C GLY A 36 -15.99 -8.99 7.82
N ALA A 37 -17.26 -9.28 7.63
CA ALA A 37 -17.92 -10.48 8.15
C ALA A 37 -17.43 -11.80 7.50
N GLN A 38 -16.69 -11.73 6.38
CA GLN A 38 -16.09 -12.90 5.76
C GLN A 38 -14.93 -13.47 6.58
N ALA A 39 -14.30 -12.64 7.42
CA ALA A 39 -13.27 -13.08 8.35
C ALA A 39 -13.89 -13.74 9.57
N SER A 40 -14.02 -15.07 9.52
CA SER A 40 -14.67 -15.88 10.57
C SER A 40 -13.72 -16.79 11.33
N THR A 41 -12.48 -16.97 10.87
CA THR A 41 -11.54 -17.89 11.50
C THR A 41 -10.63 -17.10 12.45
N PRO A 42 -10.65 -17.36 13.77
CA PRO A 42 -9.82 -16.60 14.70
C PRO A 42 -8.33 -16.80 14.43
N LEU A 43 -7.55 -15.72 14.27
CA LEU A 43 -6.08 -15.78 14.19
C LEU A 43 -5.51 -16.49 15.41
N SER A 44 -6.09 -16.24 16.59
CA SER A 44 -5.73 -16.87 17.85
C SER A 44 -6.00 -18.39 17.89
N SER A 45 -6.79 -18.94 16.96
CA SER A 45 -6.98 -20.40 16.84
C SER A 45 -5.82 -21.09 16.12
N MET A 46 -4.98 -20.33 15.42
CA MET A 46 -3.83 -20.83 14.68
C MET A 46 -2.53 -20.45 15.37
N TYR A 47 -2.39 -19.18 15.73
CA TYR A 47 -1.15 -18.57 16.22
C TYR A 47 -1.22 -18.26 17.70
N ALA A 48 -0.15 -18.59 18.43
CA ALA A 48 0.08 -18.08 19.77
C ALA A 48 0.75 -16.71 19.68
N GLY A 49 0.09 -15.67 20.22
CA GLY A 49 0.64 -14.31 20.25
C GLY A 49 0.79 -13.65 18.87
N ALA A 50 -0.10 -13.96 17.93
CA ALA A 50 -0.13 -13.26 16.64
C ALA A 50 -0.31 -11.75 16.80
N PRO A 51 0.16 -10.95 15.83
CA PRO A 51 -0.12 -9.52 15.77
C PRO A 51 -1.63 -9.26 15.80
N SER A 52 -2.04 -8.19 16.48
CA SER A 52 -3.45 -7.81 16.65
C SER A 52 -3.58 -6.29 16.69
N GLY A 53 -4.80 -5.80 16.46
CA GLY A 53 -5.06 -4.36 16.35
C GLY A 53 -4.43 -3.75 15.09
N ILE A 54 -4.20 -2.44 15.10
CA ILE A 54 -3.47 -1.76 14.04
C ILE A 54 -1.97 -1.97 14.28
N THR A 55 -1.30 -2.66 13.35
CA THR A 55 0.10 -3.06 13.48
C THR A 55 0.86 -2.86 12.19
N THR A 56 2.17 -2.61 12.28
CA THR A 56 3.06 -2.51 11.11
C THR A 56 3.77 -3.84 10.87
N LEU A 57 3.62 -4.42 9.68
CA LEU A 57 4.25 -5.66 9.25
C LEU A 57 4.87 -5.44 7.87
N GLY A 58 6.13 -5.83 7.69
CA GLY A 58 6.84 -5.62 6.43
C GLY A 58 6.98 -4.14 6.01
N GLY A 59 6.87 -3.20 6.96
CA GLY A 59 6.88 -1.76 6.69
C GLY A 59 5.50 -1.15 6.39
N HIS A 60 4.44 -1.96 6.35
CA HIS A 60 3.09 -1.51 6.03
C HIS A 60 2.12 -1.70 7.20
N SER A 61 1.19 -0.77 7.37
CA SER A 61 0.15 -0.84 8.40
C SER A 61 -0.95 -1.80 7.98
N PHE A 62 -1.39 -2.68 8.88
CA PHE A 62 -2.53 -3.57 8.72
C PHE A 62 -3.49 -3.40 9.91
N ASP A 63 -4.79 -3.51 9.65
CA ASP A 63 -5.81 -3.58 10.69
C ASP A 63 -6.22 -5.04 10.95
N LEU A 64 -5.72 -5.59 12.05
CA LEU A 64 -6.01 -6.93 12.56
C LEU A 64 -6.92 -6.88 13.80
N SER A 65 -7.64 -5.78 14.01
CA SER A 65 -8.49 -5.58 15.19
C SER A 65 -9.67 -6.54 15.29
N SER A 66 -10.13 -7.09 14.16
CA SER A 66 -11.17 -8.14 14.14
C SER A 66 -10.71 -9.43 14.83
N GLY A 67 -9.39 -9.67 14.89
CA GLY A 67 -8.80 -10.91 15.38
C GLY A 67 -9.11 -12.14 14.51
N ASN A 68 -9.72 -11.97 13.34
CA ASN A 68 -10.13 -13.05 12.45
C ASN A 68 -9.49 -12.91 11.07
N LEU A 69 -9.23 -14.04 10.43
CA LEU A 69 -8.82 -14.17 9.03
C LEU A 69 -9.94 -14.78 8.18
N ILE A 70 -9.81 -14.62 6.86
CA ILE A 70 -10.64 -15.32 5.88
C ILE A 70 -9.91 -16.61 5.51
N ALA A 71 -10.58 -17.76 5.69
CA ALA A 71 -10.10 -19.07 5.28
C ALA A 71 -10.91 -19.54 4.06
N LEU A 72 -10.24 -19.68 2.92
CA LEU A 72 -10.83 -20.15 1.67
C LEU A 72 -10.47 -21.61 1.48
N THR A 73 -11.48 -22.47 1.36
CA THR A 73 -11.33 -23.86 0.93
C THR A 73 -11.52 -23.99 -0.58
N ASN A 74 -11.11 -25.13 -1.14
CA ASN A 74 -11.17 -25.41 -2.58
C ASN A 74 -12.41 -24.86 -3.30
N GLY A 75 -12.17 -23.96 -4.26
CA GLY A 75 -13.21 -23.37 -5.09
C GLY A 75 -14.00 -22.24 -4.46
N GLN A 76 -13.61 -21.76 -3.26
CA GLN A 76 -14.14 -20.55 -2.66
C GLN A 76 -13.35 -19.32 -3.09
N SER A 77 -14.01 -18.17 -3.00
CA SER A 77 -13.39 -16.88 -3.22
C SER A 77 -13.96 -15.83 -2.29
N VAL A 78 -13.19 -14.78 -2.07
CA VAL A 78 -13.64 -13.56 -1.41
C VAL A 78 -13.30 -12.37 -2.29
N ALA A 79 -14.20 -11.38 -2.35
CA ALA A 79 -13.95 -10.11 -3.00
C ALA A 79 -14.13 -8.97 -1.99
N LEU A 80 -13.09 -8.17 -1.83
CA LEU A 80 -13.05 -6.99 -0.99
C LEU A 80 -13.20 -5.77 -1.90
N ALA A 81 -14.36 -5.11 -1.84
CA ALA A 81 -14.63 -3.94 -2.66
C ALA A 81 -14.11 -2.67 -2.00
N GLY A 82 -13.68 -1.73 -2.83
CA GLY A 82 -13.19 -0.43 -2.39
C GLY A 82 -13.10 0.56 -3.54
N SER A 83 -12.41 1.67 -3.30
CA SER A 83 -12.11 2.67 -4.33
C SER A 83 -10.76 3.30 -4.02
N TRP A 84 -9.70 2.65 -4.49
CA TRP A 84 -8.33 3.06 -4.24
C TRP A 84 -7.76 3.73 -5.48
N VAL A 85 -7.88 5.06 -5.51
CA VAL A 85 -7.44 5.89 -6.64
C VAL A 85 -5.93 5.81 -6.76
N ASN A 86 -5.45 5.57 -7.98
CA ASN A 86 -4.03 5.52 -8.32
C ASN A 86 -3.23 4.58 -7.41
N ALA A 87 -3.81 3.44 -7.02
CA ALA A 87 -3.11 2.47 -6.18
C ALA A 87 -1.83 1.99 -6.87
N THR A 88 -0.71 2.04 -6.15
CA THR A 88 0.63 1.64 -6.61
C THR A 88 0.97 0.23 -6.15
N SER A 89 0.42 -0.23 -5.04
CA SER A 89 0.62 -1.59 -4.54
C SER A 89 -0.54 -2.08 -3.67
N ALA A 90 -0.74 -3.40 -3.66
CA ALA A 90 -1.55 -4.10 -2.68
C ALA A 90 -0.68 -5.06 -1.89
N TYR A 91 -0.82 -5.07 -0.57
CA TYR A 91 -0.08 -5.91 0.35
C TYR A 91 -1.06 -6.84 1.06
N LEU A 92 -0.87 -8.14 0.92
CA LEU A 92 -1.76 -9.16 1.45
C LEU A 92 -1.00 -10.02 2.45
N LEU A 93 -1.51 -10.14 3.68
CA LEU A 93 -1.01 -11.11 4.64
C LEU A 93 -1.61 -12.47 4.29
N LEU A 94 -0.81 -13.31 3.62
CA LEU A 94 -1.25 -14.54 2.99
C LEU A 94 -0.37 -15.71 3.41
N ASN A 95 -1.03 -16.78 3.83
CA ASN A 95 -0.44 -18.10 4.00
C ASN A 95 -1.44 -19.15 3.53
N SER A 96 -1.00 -20.40 3.44
CA SER A 96 -1.87 -21.55 3.28
C SER A 96 -1.81 -22.49 4.47
N ALA A 97 -2.79 -23.38 4.61
CA ALA A 97 -2.83 -24.47 5.57
C ALA A 97 -3.05 -25.82 4.87
N ASN A 98 -2.56 -26.92 5.47
CA ASN A 98 -2.56 -28.27 4.89
C ASN A 98 -1.80 -28.36 3.55
N THR A 99 -0.73 -27.59 3.43
CA THR A 99 0.08 -27.43 2.22
C THR A 99 1.23 -28.43 2.25
N TYR A 100 0.92 -29.67 1.90
CA TYR A 100 1.90 -30.74 1.82
C TYR A 100 2.90 -30.56 0.67
N LEU A 101 4.07 -31.19 0.76
CA LEU A 101 5.16 -31.09 -0.22
C LEU A 101 4.76 -31.43 -1.66
N TRP A 102 3.68 -32.20 -1.88
CA TRP A 102 3.20 -32.50 -3.25
C TRP A 102 2.50 -31.33 -3.95
N TYR A 103 2.25 -30.23 -3.23
CA TYR A 103 1.75 -29.00 -3.85
C TYR A 103 2.88 -28.12 -4.39
N ASP A 104 4.15 -28.38 -4.09
CA ASP A 104 5.28 -27.55 -4.53
C ASP A 104 5.23 -27.26 -6.03
N GLY A 105 5.39 -25.98 -6.39
CA GLY A 105 5.34 -25.48 -7.76
C GLY A 105 3.94 -25.47 -8.39
N THR A 106 2.88 -25.84 -7.67
CA THR A 106 1.51 -25.83 -8.19
C THR A 106 0.81 -24.50 -7.94
N VAL A 107 0.09 -24.02 -8.96
CA VAL A 107 -0.83 -22.88 -8.83
C VAL A 107 -2.11 -23.38 -8.16
N VAL A 108 -2.41 -22.86 -6.98
CA VAL A 108 -3.55 -23.26 -6.15
C VAL A 108 -4.61 -22.17 -6.03
N GLY A 109 -4.31 -20.97 -6.50
CA GLY A 109 -5.20 -19.83 -6.44
C GLY A 109 -4.70 -18.65 -7.24
N ASN A 110 -5.39 -17.52 -7.10
CA ASN A 110 -4.90 -16.24 -7.58
C ASN A 110 -5.47 -15.08 -6.77
N VAL A 111 -4.78 -13.95 -6.84
CA VAL A 111 -5.30 -12.64 -6.44
C VAL A 111 -5.66 -11.87 -7.70
N THR A 112 -6.92 -11.45 -7.82
CA THR A 112 -7.39 -10.64 -8.95
C THR A 112 -7.73 -9.24 -8.48
N VAL A 113 -7.11 -8.23 -9.07
CA VAL A 113 -7.44 -6.82 -8.89
C VAL A 113 -8.29 -6.34 -10.07
N THR A 114 -9.45 -5.76 -9.78
CA THR A 114 -10.34 -5.14 -10.78
C THR A 114 -10.18 -3.63 -10.72
N PHE A 115 -10.11 -2.98 -11.89
CA PHE A 115 -9.98 -1.54 -12.02
C PHE A 115 -11.28 -0.90 -12.51
N SER A 116 -11.42 0.40 -12.28
CA SER A 116 -12.59 1.21 -12.67
C SER A 116 -12.85 1.25 -14.18
N ASP A 117 -11.85 0.96 -15.02
CA ASP A 117 -11.98 0.89 -16.47
C ASP A 117 -12.45 -0.49 -16.98
N GLY A 118 -12.77 -1.42 -16.06
CA GLY A 118 -13.20 -2.78 -16.36
C GLY A 118 -12.06 -3.77 -16.63
N THR A 119 -10.79 -3.31 -16.64
CA THR A 119 -9.65 -4.22 -16.77
C THR A 119 -9.32 -4.92 -15.46
N THR A 120 -8.60 -6.04 -15.55
CA THR A 120 -8.16 -6.82 -14.39
C THR A 120 -6.67 -7.14 -14.48
N GLN A 121 -6.03 -7.26 -13.33
CA GLN A 121 -4.69 -7.83 -13.17
C GLN A 121 -4.80 -9.05 -12.24
N SER A 122 -4.15 -10.15 -12.61
CA SER A 122 -4.14 -11.38 -11.82
C SER A 122 -2.71 -11.76 -11.44
N THR A 123 -2.53 -12.19 -10.20
CA THR A 123 -1.29 -12.76 -9.68
C THR A 123 -1.59 -14.18 -9.21
N ASP A 124 -0.95 -15.17 -9.83
CA ASP A 124 -1.11 -16.56 -9.43
C ASP A 124 -0.51 -16.81 -8.04
N LEU A 125 -1.19 -17.62 -7.25
CA LEU A 125 -0.71 -18.10 -5.95
C LEU A 125 -0.13 -19.50 -6.14
N THR A 126 1.19 -19.58 -6.06
CA THR A 126 1.97 -20.79 -6.34
C THR A 126 2.69 -21.24 -5.06
N VAL A 127 2.42 -22.48 -4.65
CA VAL A 127 3.06 -23.09 -3.48
C VAL A 127 4.56 -23.23 -3.73
N GLY A 128 5.38 -22.92 -2.71
CA GLY A 128 6.85 -22.92 -2.81
C GLY A 128 7.42 -21.65 -3.48
N SER A 129 6.55 -20.79 -4.03
CA SER A 129 6.93 -19.53 -4.67
C SER A 129 6.50 -18.33 -3.83
N ASN A 130 5.21 -17.98 -3.86
CA ASN A 130 4.65 -16.82 -3.17
C ASN A 130 3.56 -17.19 -2.15
N LEU A 131 3.37 -18.49 -1.91
CA LEU A 131 2.48 -19.06 -0.93
C LEU A 131 3.15 -20.27 -0.26
N ARG A 132 3.00 -20.41 1.06
CA ARG A 132 3.51 -21.56 1.82
C ARG A 132 2.66 -21.86 3.05
N GLU A 133 2.89 -23.04 3.63
CA GLU A 133 2.30 -23.46 4.89
C GLU A 133 2.61 -22.45 6.01
N TRP A 134 1.57 -22.00 6.70
CA TRP A 134 1.68 -21.10 7.86
C TRP A 134 2.49 -21.72 9.01
N ARG A 135 2.36 -23.04 9.21
CA ARG A 135 3.02 -23.84 10.23
C ARG A 135 4.30 -24.47 9.68
N ILE A 136 5.33 -23.64 9.52
CA ILE A 136 6.62 -24.05 8.94
C ILE A 136 7.38 -25.12 9.74
N GLY A 137 7.03 -25.34 11.01
CA GLY A 137 7.58 -26.39 11.87
C GLY A 137 6.88 -27.75 11.77
N ALA A 138 5.86 -27.89 10.91
CA ALA A 138 5.20 -29.17 10.67
C ALA A 138 6.03 -30.05 9.71
N GLY A 139 5.96 -31.38 9.91
CA GLY A 139 6.56 -32.32 8.98
C GLY A 139 5.74 -32.46 7.70
N PHE A 140 6.42 -32.71 6.57
CA PHE A 140 5.81 -32.99 5.26
C PHE A 140 5.01 -31.84 4.62
N THR A 141 5.16 -30.61 5.12
CA THR A 141 4.57 -29.41 4.55
C THR A 141 5.58 -28.58 3.77
N ASP A 142 5.13 -27.88 2.74
CA ASP A 142 5.93 -26.91 2.02
C ASP A 142 6.00 -25.59 2.79
N ASN A 143 7.21 -25.23 3.22
CA ASN A 143 7.51 -24.04 4.00
C ASN A 143 8.41 -23.04 3.25
N THR A 144 8.49 -23.17 1.93
CA THR A 144 9.39 -22.38 1.08
C THR A 144 8.68 -21.18 0.46
N ILE A 145 9.34 -20.03 0.47
CA ILE A 145 9.01 -18.87 -0.37
C ILE A 145 10.27 -18.52 -1.15
N THR A 146 10.12 -18.35 -2.47
CA THR A 146 11.21 -17.99 -3.38
C THR A 146 10.93 -16.73 -4.19
N ASP A 147 9.67 -16.31 -4.30
CA ASP A 147 9.30 -15.08 -5.00
C ASP A 147 9.74 -13.85 -4.20
N PRO A 148 10.54 -12.93 -4.77
CA PRO A 148 10.94 -11.70 -4.08
C PRO A 148 9.78 -10.76 -3.73
N ALA A 149 8.61 -10.92 -4.36
CA ALA A 149 7.41 -10.18 -4.01
C ALA A 149 6.72 -10.72 -2.74
N ALA A 150 7.12 -11.90 -2.26
CA ALA A 150 6.62 -12.51 -1.04
C ALA A 150 7.73 -12.52 0.03
N ALA A 151 7.38 -12.12 1.25
CA ALA A 151 8.33 -12.10 2.36
C ALA A 151 7.67 -12.46 3.68
N GLN A 152 8.42 -13.14 4.55
CA GLN A 152 8.00 -13.34 5.94
C GLN A 152 8.03 -12.00 6.68
N VAL A 153 6.89 -11.60 7.23
CA VAL A 153 6.76 -10.33 7.96
C VAL A 153 6.53 -10.52 9.46
N TRP A 154 6.22 -11.75 9.89
CA TRP A 154 6.17 -12.13 11.29
C TRP A 154 6.56 -13.60 11.48
N SER A 155 7.16 -13.90 12.62
CA SER A 155 7.42 -15.25 13.09
C SER A 155 7.03 -15.41 14.56
N GLY A 156 6.59 -16.62 14.90
CA GLY A 156 6.24 -17.01 16.25
C GLY A 156 5.93 -18.49 16.31
N THR A 157 4.93 -18.86 17.10
CA THR A 157 4.54 -20.26 17.30
C THR A 157 3.06 -20.49 17.01
N ALA A 158 2.75 -21.67 16.50
CA ALA A 158 1.40 -22.22 16.50
C ALA A 158 0.94 -22.53 17.93
N LEU A 159 -0.36 -22.75 18.12
CA LEU A 159 -0.91 -23.13 19.43
C LEU A 159 -0.31 -24.43 20.01
N ASP A 160 0.14 -25.34 19.14
CA ASP A 160 0.79 -26.58 19.55
C ASP A 160 2.32 -26.47 19.71
N GLY A 161 2.84 -25.24 19.68
CA GLY A 161 4.25 -24.94 19.93
C GLY A 161 5.17 -25.10 18.70
N ALA A 162 4.66 -25.56 17.55
CA ALA A 162 5.45 -25.57 16.32
C ALA A 162 5.75 -24.14 15.84
N ALA A 163 6.84 -23.96 15.08
CA ALA A 163 7.14 -22.68 14.45
C ALA A 163 6.03 -22.29 13.45
N ALA A 164 5.66 -21.01 13.47
CA ALA A 164 4.63 -20.44 12.61
C ALA A 164 5.04 -19.07 12.06
N THR A 165 4.49 -18.71 10.90
CA THR A 165 4.80 -17.47 10.20
C THR A 165 3.55 -16.79 9.66
N ILE A 166 3.67 -15.48 9.45
CA ILE A 166 2.76 -14.71 8.61
C ILE A 166 3.62 -14.10 7.50
N ASP A 167 3.23 -14.37 6.27
CA ASP A 167 3.90 -13.85 5.08
C ASP A 167 3.07 -12.75 4.44
N MET A 168 3.75 -11.86 3.72
CA MET A 168 3.15 -10.76 2.98
C MET A 168 3.49 -10.91 1.50
N LEU A 169 2.46 -10.95 0.66
CA LEU A 169 2.58 -10.83 -0.79
C LEU A 169 2.38 -9.37 -1.20
N THR A 170 3.32 -8.84 -1.97
CA THR A 170 3.24 -7.52 -2.59
C THR A 170 2.82 -7.67 -4.05
N ILE A 171 1.75 -6.98 -4.44
CA ILE A 171 1.30 -6.90 -5.84
C ILE A 171 1.48 -5.46 -6.31
N THR A 172 2.41 -5.25 -7.23
CA THR A 172 2.61 -3.94 -7.88
C THR A 172 1.42 -3.64 -8.80
N LEU A 173 0.87 -2.43 -8.66
CA LEU A 173 -0.28 -1.96 -9.43
C LEU A 173 0.13 -0.81 -10.36
N PRO A 174 -0.67 -0.51 -11.41
CA PRO A 174 -0.31 0.48 -12.42
C PRO A 174 -0.15 1.93 -11.93
N GLY A 175 -0.66 2.28 -10.73
CA GLY A 175 -0.59 3.65 -10.19
C GLY A 175 -1.38 4.70 -10.99
N THR A 176 -2.09 4.31 -12.04
CA THR A 176 -2.78 5.21 -12.99
C THR A 176 -4.28 4.94 -13.08
N LYS A 177 -4.74 3.89 -12.40
CA LYS A 177 -6.14 3.42 -12.40
C LYS A 177 -6.66 3.37 -10.98
N THR A 178 -7.97 3.48 -10.83
CA THR A 178 -8.63 3.23 -9.55
C THR A 178 -8.89 1.74 -9.40
N ALA A 179 -8.31 1.10 -8.39
CA ALA A 179 -8.66 -0.27 -8.03
C ALA A 179 -10.01 -0.26 -7.30
N THR A 180 -10.93 -1.12 -7.72
CA THR A 180 -12.31 -1.18 -7.22
C THR A 180 -12.63 -2.48 -6.47
N SER A 181 -11.85 -3.53 -6.71
CA SER A 181 -11.98 -4.80 -6.00
C SER A 181 -10.65 -5.53 -5.96
N ILE A 182 -10.39 -6.21 -4.85
CA ILE A 182 -9.35 -7.24 -4.75
C ILE A 182 -10.03 -8.53 -4.35
N ALA A 183 -9.89 -9.55 -5.20
CA ALA A 183 -10.42 -10.88 -4.95
C ALA A 183 -9.29 -11.86 -4.70
N VAL A 184 -9.46 -12.73 -3.71
CA VAL A 184 -8.59 -13.89 -3.49
C VAL A 184 -9.41 -15.13 -3.81
N ASN A 185 -8.87 -15.99 -4.66
CA ASN A 185 -9.53 -17.17 -5.16
C ASN A 185 -8.71 -18.40 -4.80
N ASP A 186 -9.32 -19.36 -4.13
CA ASP A 186 -8.82 -20.73 -4.05
C ASP A 186 -9.37 -21.50 -5.26
N THR A 187 -8.49 -21.77 -6.23
CA THR A 187 -8.83 -22.51 -7.44
C THR A 187 -8.33 -23.95 -7.40
N ASN A 188 -7.83 -24.38 -6.25
CA ASN A 188 -7.26 -25.69 -6.08
C ASN A 188 -8.32 -26.77 -6.38
N GLY A 189 -7.96 -27.71 -7.24
CA GLY A 189 -8.86 -28.77 -7.69
C GLY A 189 -8.85 -30.01 -6.81
N PHE A 190 -7.95 -30.11 -5.82
CA PHE A 190 -7.67 -31.35 -5.11
C PHE A 190 -7.19 -31.16 -3.67
N GLY A 191 -7.29 -32.21 -2.85
CA GLY A 191 -6.78 -32.20 -1.48
C GLY A 191 -7.48 -31.21 -0.54
N ALA A 192 -6.82 -30.85 0.57
CA ALA A 192 -7.43 -30.10 1.69
C ALA A 192 -6.73 -28.76 1.97
N LEU A 193 -6.02 -28.20 0.99
CA LEU A 193 -5.36 -26.91 1.13
C LEU A 193 -6.40 -25.82 1.42
N VAL A 194 -6.01 -24.87 2.25
CA VAL A 194 -6.82 -23.69 2.57
C VAL A 194 -5.95 -22.46 2.38
N ILE A 195 -6.45 -21.44 1.69
CA ILE A 195 -5.80 -20.13 1.59
C ILE A 195 -6.31 -19.23 2.70
N ASN A 196 -5.40 -18.70 3.51
CA ASN A 196 -5.70 -17.83 4.65
C ASN A 196 -5.27 -16.39 4.35
N LEU A 197 -6.23 -15.47 4.33
CA LEU A 197 -6.00 -14.04 4.21
C LEU A 197 -6.26 -13.36 5.57
N ALA A 198 -5.19 -12.91 6.22
CA ALA A 198 -5.25 -12.29 7.53
C ALA A 198 -5.38 -10.76 7.49
N GLY A 199 -4.95 -10.12 6.41
CA GLY A 199 -5.01 -8.67 6.27
C GLY A 199 -4.75 -8.21 4.84
N LEU A 200 -5.26 -7.03 4.51
CA LEU A 200 -5.07 -6.37 3.23
C LEU A 200 -4.81 -4.89 3.46
N THR A 201 -3.81 -4.34 2.77
CA THR A 201 -3.48 -2.92 2.76
C THR A 201 -3.18 -2.47 1.35
N ILE A 202 -3.60 -1.26 1.00
CA ILE A 202 -3.37 -0.65 -0.30
C ILE A 202 -2.52 0.60 -0.12
N ASP A 203 -1.47 0.74 -0.91
CA ASP A 203 -0.74 2.00 -1.02
C ASP A 203 -1.32 2.83 -2.17
N PRO A 204 -1.97 3.96 -1.88
CA PRO A 204 -2.35 4.92 -2.90
C PRO A 204 -1.11 5.67 -3.38
N GLN A 205 -1.07 6.07 -4.65
CA GLN A 205 -0.06 7.02 -5.08
C GLN A 205 -0.13 8.26 -4.17
N ASN A 206 0.96 8.53 -3.45
CA ASN A 206 1.12 9.79 -2.73
C ASN A 206 0.81 10.94 -3.69
N PRO A 207 -0.06 11.90 -3.32
CA PRO A 207 -0.12 13.15 -4.03
C PRO A 207 1.31 13.68 -4.09
N GLN A 208 1.88 13.78 -5.30
CA GLN A 208 3.15 14.46 -5.49
C GLN A 208 3.01 15.80 -4.75
N PRO A 209 3.95 16.19 -3.88
CA PRO A 209 3.86 17.46 -3.19
C PRO A 209 3.57 18.53 -4.24
N THR A 210 2.40 19.17 -4.18
CA THR A 210 2.13 20.34 -5.01
C THR A 210 3.33 21.27 -4.84
N PRO A 211 3.96 21.76 -5.92
CA PRO A 211 5.06 22.71 -5.81
C PRO A 211 4.62 23.79 -4.82
N GLN A 212 5.30 23.83 -3.67
CA GLN A 212 4.98 24.80 -2.64
C GLN A 212 5.03 26.17 -3.33
N PRO A 213 4.00 27.03 -3.21
CA PRO A 213 4.06 28.36 -3.79
C PRO A 213 5.36 28.99 -3.30
N GLN A 214 6.31 29.23 -4.21
CA GLN A 214 7.53 29.93 -3.85
C GLN A 214 7.07 31.25 -3.19
N PRO A 215 7.61 31.61 -2.01
CA PRO A 215 7.23 32.86 -1.37
C PRO A 215 7.43 33.98 -2.38
N GLN A 216 6.32 34.56 -2.84
CA GLN A 216 6.38 35.72 -3.71
C GLN A 216 6.94 36.85 -2.87
N CYS A 217 8.24 37.11 -3.03
CA CYS A 217 8.85 38.32 -2.49
C CYS A 217 8.21 39.52 -3.20
N THR A 218 7.16 40.09 -2.62
CA THR A 218 6.43 41.26 -3.12
C THR A 218 7.23 42.57 -2.97
N ARG A 219 8.49 42.52 -2.53
CA ARG A 219 9.34 43.71 -2.42
C ARG A 219 10.10 43.95 -3.74
N PRO A 220 9.86 45.07 -4.44
CA PRO A 220 10.63 45.43 -5.63
C PRO A 220 12.13 45.41 -5.33
N GLY A 221 12.88 44.58 -6.07
CA GLY A 221 14.35 44.50 -5.97
C GLY A 221 14.91 43.44 -5.02
N ASN A 222 14.13 42.43 -4.59
CA ASN A 222 14.63 41.25 -3.88
C ASN A 222 14.53 39.99 -4.78
N SER A 223 15.62 39.27 -5.00
CA SER A 223 15.60 37.88 -5.48
C SER A 223 15.40 36.93 -4.30
N CYS A 224 14.52 35.93 -4.45
CA CYS A 224 14.23 34.91 -3.42
C CYS A 224 15.42 34.00 -3.06
N SER A 225 16.60 34.24 -3.66
CA SER A 225 17.82 33.47 -3.50
C SER A 225 18.92 34.17 -2.70
N THR A 226 18.73 35.43 -2.31
CA THR A 226 19.75 36.19 -1.57
C THR A 226 19.49 36.11 -0.07
N PRO A 227 20.43 35.61 0.75
CA PRO A 227 20.31 35.63 2.21
C PRO A 227 19.96 37.03 2.72
N ALA A 228 19.09 37.12 3.72
CA ALA A 228 18.66 38.40 4.29
C ALA A 228 19.85 39.24 4.82
N ALA A 229 20.90 38.57 5.31
CA ALA A 229 22.15 39.19 5.73
C ALA A 229 22.81 39.98 4.59
N ASP A 230 22.92 39.41 3.40
CA ASP A 230 23.56 40.06 2.24
C ASP A 230 22.73 41.24 1.73
N ASN A 231 21.40 41.16 1.80
CA ASN A 231 20.52 42.24 1.38
C ASN A 231 20.51 43.43 2.37
N SER A 232 20.68 43.15 3.67
CA SER A 232 20.81 44.18 4.71
C SER A 232 22.13 44.97 4.62
N GLN A 233 23.13 44.45 3.91
CA GLN A 233 24.42 45.09 3.67
C GLN A 233 24.47 45.89 2.35
N ALA A 234 23.39 45.91 1.57
CA ALA A 234 23.35 46.68 0.32
C ALA A 234 23.53 48.18 0.59
N TRP A 235 24.33 48.85 -0.25
CA TRP A 235 24.67 50.27 -0.13
C TRP A 235 23.46 51.20 0.10
N LYS A 236 22.32 50.87 -0.53
CA LYS A 236 21.05 51.61 -0.40
C LYS A 236 20.38 51.53 0.97
N PHE A 237 20.85 50.66 1.86
CA PHE A 237 20.33 50.47 3.22
C PHE A 237 21.38 50.76 4.31
N GLN A 238 22.60 51.17 3.94
CA GLN A 238 23.59 51.57 4.92
C GLN A 238 23.24 52.95 5.52
N PRO A 239 23.26 53.10 6.85
CA PRO A 239 22.98 54.38 7.49
C PRO A 239 24.05 55.40 7.13
N SER A 240 23.64 56.62 6.78
CA SER A 240 24.56 57.75 6.62
C SER A 240 25.10 58.16 7.99
N VAL A 241 26.38 57.91 8.23
CA VAL A 241 27.05 58.31 9.48
C VAL A 241 27.49 59.78 9.36
N PRO A 242 27.17 60.66 10.33
CA PRO A 242 27.62 62.05 10.29
C PRO A 242 29.15 62.15 10.20
N GLY A 243 29.66 62.86 9.18
CA GLY A 243 31.09 63.03 8.92
C GLY A 243 31.74 61.98 8.02
N ALA A 244 31.02 60.93 7.62
CA ALA A 244 31.47 59.97 6.60
C ALA A 244 30.93 60.33 5.20
N ALA A 245 31.67 59.97 4.16
CA ALA A 245 31.17 60.06 2.78
C ALA A 245 29.92 59.19 2.62
N ALA A 246 28.90 59.69 1.90
CA ALA A 246 27.68 58.93 1.66
C ALA A 246 27.98 57.61 0.94
N PRO A 247 27.30 56.50 1.28
CA PRO A 247 27.50 55.23 0.59
C PRO A 247 27.14 55.39 -0.90
N THR A 248 28.14 55.27 -1.76
CA THR A 248 27.99 55.39 -3.21
C THR A 248 27.72 54.02 -3.84
N ASN A 249 26.86 53.99 -4.85
CA ASN A 249 26.59 52.77 -5.61
C ASN A 249 27.86 52.29 -6.32
N PRO A 250 28.38 51.08 -6.03
CA PRO A 250 29.57 50.55 -6.69
C PRO A 250 29.35 50.16 -8.16
N HIS A 251 28.09 50.19 -8.64
CA HIS A 251 27.74 49.97 -10.05
C HIS A 251 27.03 51.20 -10.65
N PRO A 252 27.76 52.28 -11.03
CA PRO A 252 27.14 53.47 -11.60
C PRO A 252 26.66 53.28 -13.04
N ASN A 253 27.14 52.24 -13.75
CA ASN A 253 26.90 52.04 -15.17
C ASN A 253 26.43 50.61 -15.47
N ALA A 254 25.13 50.40 -15.43
CA ALA A 254 24.46 49.35 -16.19
C ALA A 254 23.20 49.95 -16.81
N ASN A 255 23.42 50.53 -18.00
CA ASN A 255 22.49 50.72 -19.10
C ASN A 255 21.00 50.97 -18.75
N SER A 256 20.59 52.24 -18.85
CA SER A 256 19.19 52.65 -18.90
C SER A 256 18.53 52.15 -20.20
N SER A 257 18.04 50.91 -20.23
CA SER A 257 17.03 50.49 -21.20
C SER A 257 15.64 50.72 -20.59
N ASN A 258 15.14 51.95 -20.72
CA ASN A 258 13.74 52.28 -20.49
C ASN A 258 12.88 51.56 -21.55
N HIS A 259 12.32 50.39 -21.21
CA HIS A 259 11.10 49.92 -21.87
C HIS A 259 9.91 50.53 -21.15
N GLY A 260 9.35 51.56 -21.80
CA GLY A 260 8.26 52.35 -21.27
C GLY A 260 6.99 51.54 -21.08
N HIS A 261 6.40 51.66 -19.89
CA HIS A 261 4.96 51.50 -19.73
C HIS A 261 4.29 52.77 -20.27
N LYS A 262 3.69 52.68 -21.46
CA LYS A 262 2.63 53.61 -21.85
C LYS A 262 1.37 53.22 -21.08
N SER A 263 0.88 54.15 -20.28
CA SER A 263 -0.47 54.18 -19.75
C SER A 263 -1.41 54.78 -20.80
N GLN A 264 -2.34 53.99 -21.31
CA GLN A 264 -3.77 54.25 -21.57
C GLN A 264 -4.35 53.08 -22.36
#